data_AF-A0A967L8F1-F1
#
_entry.id   AF-A0A967L8F1-F1
#
_cell.length_a   1.000
_cell.length_b   1.000
_cell.length_c   1.000
_cell.angle_alpha   90.00
_cell.angle_beta   90.00
_cell.angle_gamma   90.00
#
_symmetry.space_group_name_H-M   'P 1'
#
loop_
_entity.id
_entity.type
_entity.pdbx_description
1 polymer ?
#
loop_
_entity_poly.entity_id
_entity_poly.type
_entity_poly.pdbx_seq_one_letter_code
_entity_poly.pdbx_strand_id
1 'polypeptide(L)'
;SSLQRLMLQARAELNFHDVSVHTLRHSFATHLVEAGAGLHTVQALLGHKQINTTMTYLHLTHRSEEDSLRLIEMIARDLPR
;
A
#
# COMPACT_ATOMS: atom_id res chain seq x y z
N SER A 1 -22.97 1.17 -9.10
CA SER A 1 -22.57 0.48 -10.34
C SER A 1 -22.83 -1.03 -10.23
N SER A 2 -22.70 -1.80 -11.31
CA SER A 2 -22.75 -3.29 -11.26
C SER A 2 -21.71 -3.87 -10.30
N LEU A 3 -20.51 -3.30 -10.28
CA LEU A 3 -19.40 -3.73 -9.41
C LEU A 3 -19.71 -3.52 -7.92
N GLN A 4 -20.34 -2.40 -7.57
CA GLN A 4 -20.78 -2.15 -6.21
C GLN A 4 -21.85 -3.13 -5.76
N ARG A 5 -22.78 -3.52 -6.65
CA ARG A 5 -23.78 -4.56 -6.33
C ARG A 5 -23.14 -5.92 -6.09
N LEU A 6 -22.18 -6.31 -6.93
CA LEU A 6 -21.42 -7.54 -6.75
C LEU A 6 -20.65 -7.54 -5.42
N MET A 7 -20.07 -6.38 -5.05
CA MET A 7 -19.41 -6.23 -3.75
C MET A 7 -20.37 -6.36 -2.57
N LEU A 8 -21.59 -5.81 -2.67
CA LEU A 8 -22.63 -5.95 -1.64
C LEU A 8 -23.08 -7.40 -1.46
N GLN A 9 -23.17 -8.17 -2.55
CA GLN A 9 -23.49 -9.59 -2.48
C GLN A 9 -22.35 -10.39 -1.84
N ALA A 10 -21.12 -10.21 -2.33
CA ALA A 10 -19.95 -10.92 -1.83
C ALA A 10 -19.71 -10.67 -0.33
N ARG A 11 -19.86 -9.42 0.15
CA ARG A 11 -19.69 -9.14 1.58
C ARG A 11 -20.76 -9.80 2.45
N ALA A 12 -21.99 -9.95 1.95
CA ALA A 12 -23.07 -10.61 2.68
C ALA A 12 -22.83 -12.13 2.77
N GLU A 13 -22.38 -12.75 1.68
CA GLU A 13 -22.03 -14.17 1.64
C GLU A 13 -20.84 -14.51 2.56
N LEU A 14 -19.85 -13.62 2.65
CA LEU A 14 -18.65 -13.80 3.47
C LEU A 14 -18.77 -13.24 4.89
N ASN A 15 -19.94 -12.69 5.26
CA ASN A 15 -20.20 -12.05 6.54
C ASN A 15 -19.21 -10.92 6.91
N PHE A 16 -18.81 -10.13 5.92
CA PHE A 16 -17.97 -8.94 6.11
C PHE A 16 -18.82 -7.68 6.30
N HIS A 17 -18.47 -6.88 7.31
CA HIS A 17 -19.07 -5.57 7.56
C HIS A 17 -18.17 -4.43 7.03
N ASP A 18 -18.78 -3.35 6.55
CA ASP A 18 -18.10 -2.11 6.12
C ASP A 18 -17.03 -2.22 5.02
N VAL A 19 -17.01 -3.33 4.29
CA VAL A 19 -16.14 -3.49 3.11
C VAL A 19 -16.82 -2.91 1.87
N SER A 20 -16.06 -2.14 1.09
CA SER A 20 -16.47 -1.56 -0.18
C SER A 20 -15.41 -1.76 -1.26
N VAL A 21 -15.71 -1.35 -2.49
CA VAL A 21 -14.76 -1.31 -3.60
C VAL A 21 -13.54 -0.42 -3.30
N HIS A 22 -13.71 0.60 -2.45
CA HIS A 22 -12.60 1.45 -2.00
C HIS A 22 -11.69 0.70 -1.04
N THR A 23 -12.22 -0.20 -0.20
CA THR A 23 -11.40 -1.04 0.69
C THR A 23 -10.41 -1.88 -0.11
N LEU A 24 -10.84 -2.48 -1.22
CA LEU A 24 -9.95 -3.24 -2.11
C LEU A 24 -8.84 -2.36 -2.71
N ARG A 25 -9.16 -1.12 -3.10
CA ARG A 25 -8.16 -0.15 -3.59
C ARG A 25 -7.14 0.18 -2.51
N HIS A 26 -7.60 0.39 -1.28
CA HIS A 26 -6.71 0.67 -0.15
C HIS A 26 -5.81 -0.53 0.15
N SER A 27 -6.35 -1.75 0.18
CA SER A 27 -5.56 -2.97 0.38
C SER A 27 -4.49 -3.15 -0.71
N PHE A 28 -4.85 -2.93 -1.97
CA PHE A 28 -3.89 -2.99 -3.08
C PHE A 28 -2.74 -1.99 -2.90
N ALA A 29 -3.06 -0.74 -2.55
CA ALA A 29 -2.07 0.30 -2.33
C ALA A 29 -1.16 0.02 -1.13
N THR A 30 -1.73 -0.38 0.01
CA THR A 30 -0.98 -0.74 1.22
C THR A 30 0.01 -1.86 0.93
N HIS A 31 -0.44 -2.95 0.28
CA HIS A 31 0.44 -4.07 -0.03
C HIS A 31 1.59 -3.71 -0.99
N LEU A 32 1.36 -2.80 -1.94
CA LEU A 32 2.45 -2.33 -2.80
C LEU A 32 3.50 -1.56 -1.99
N VAL A 33 3.07 -0.66 -1.11
CA VAL A 33 4.00 0.11 -0.26
C VAL A 33 4.72 -0.81 0.73
N GLU A 34 4.04 -1.79 1.32
CA GLU A 34 4.64 -2.81 2.21
C GLU A 34 5.69 -3.66 1.50
N ALA A 35 5.51 -3.92 0.21
CA ALA A 35 6.46 -4.64 -0.64
C ALA A 35 7.63 -3.76 -1.12
N GLY A 36 7.71 -2.50 -0.69
CA GLY A 36 8.78 -1.57 -1.06
C GLY A 36 8.56 -0.85 -2.40
N ALA A 37 7.34 -0.87 -2.96
CA ALA A 37 7.06 -0.11 -4.17
C ALA A 37 7.16 1.40 -3.90
N GLY A 38 7.85 2.11 -4.79
CA GLY A 38 8.00 3.56 -4.70
C GLY A 38 6.64 4.29 -4.76
N LEU A 39 6.50 5.36 -3.96
CA LEU A 39 5.23 6.07 -3.83
C LEU A 39 4.70 6.67 -5.14
N HIS A 40 5.60 7.13 -6.03
CA HIS A 40 5.23 7.60 -7.37
C HIS A 40 4.70 6.48 -8.28
N THR A 41 5.21 5.25 -8.13
CA THR A 41 4.69 4.08 -8.85
C THR A 41 3.27 3.78 -8.39
N VAL A 42 3.05 3.73 -7.07
CA VAL A 42 1.72 3.52 -6.50
C VAL A 42 0.75 4.63 -6.91
N GLN A 43 1.21 5.90 -6.91
CA GLN A 43 0.41 7.03 -7.38
C GLN A 43 -0.05 6.85 -8.83
N ALA A 44 0.85 6.47 -9.73
CA ALA A 44 0.55 6.25 -11.13
C ALA A 44 -0.46 5.11 -11.34
N LEU A 45 -0.24 3.98 -10.66
CA LEU A 45 -1.14 2.82 -10.72
C LEU A 45 -2.55 3.13 -10.20
N LEU A 46 -2.66 3.98 -9.19
CA LEU A 46 -3.94 4.40 -8.63
C LEU A 46 -4.57 5.60 -9.37
N GLY A 47 -3.87 6.21 -10.32
CA GLY A 47 -4.34 7.40 -11.04
C GLY A 47 -4.53 8.62 -10.12
N HIS A 48 -3.74 8.72 -9.04
CA HIS A 48 -3.84 9.84 -8.11
C HIS A 48 -3.21 11.11 -8.69
N LYS A 49 -3.99 12.18 -8.76
CA LYS A 49 -3.53 13.48 -9.26
C LYS A 49 -2.51 14.15 -8.33
N GLN A 50 -2.62 13.93 -7.03
CA GLN A 50 -1.76 14.53 -6.00
C GLN A 50 -1.08 13.42 -5.21
N ILE A 51 0.24 13.54 -5.00
CA ILE A 51 1.01 12.56 -4.23
C ILE A 51 0.53 12.46 -2.78
N ASN A 52 0.00 13.56 -2.21
CA ASN A 52 -0.54 13.59 -0.84
C ASN A 52 -1.66 12.57 -0.63
N THR A 53 -2.47 12.29 -1.65
CA THR A 53 -3.50 11.25 -1.58
C THR A 53 -2.88 9.84 -1.46
N THR A 54 -1.69 9.63 -2.01
CA THR A 54 -0.96 8.36 -1.93
C THR A 54 -0.13 8.27 -0.64
N MET A 55 0.36 9.40 -0.10
CA MET A 55 1.12 9.43 1.16
C MET A 55 0.33 8.87 2.35
N THR A 56 -1.00 8.82 2.27
CA THR A 56 -1.83 8.13 3.26
C THR A 56 -1.45 6.65 3.41
N TYR A 57 -0.76 5.99 2.48
CA TYR A 57 -0.35 4.60 2.69
C TYR A 57 0.97 4.45 3.46
N LEU A 58 1.72 5.54 3.67
CA LEU A 58 3.01 5.49 4.37
C LEU A 58 2.87 5.24 5.88
N HIS A 59 1.81 5.77 6.52
CA HIS A 59 1.62 5.62 7.97
C HIS A 59 1.32 4.17 8.39
N LEU A 60 1.04 3.29 7.44
CA LEU A 60 0.76 1.88 7.67
C LEU A 60 2.01 1.00 7.54
N THR A 61 3.12 1.56 7.06
CA THR A 61 4.29 0.77 6.64
C THR A 61 5.53 1.12 7.46
N HIS A 62 5.70 0.44 8.60
CA HIS A 62 6.96 0.46 9.38
C HIS A 62 8.10 -0.30 8.68
N ARG A 63 7.78 -1.17 7.72
CA ARG A 63 8.74 -2.01 7.02
C ARG A 63 9.78 -1.24 6.21
N SER A 64 9.40 -0.08 5.67
CA SER A 64 10.36 0.73 4.89
C SER A 64 11.50 1.29 5.77
N GLU A 65 11.23 1.55 7.05
CA GLU A 65 12.25 2.02 8.00
C GLU A 65 13.22 0.88 8.35
N GLU A 66 12.70 -0.32 8.65
CA GLU A 66 13.53 -1.50 8.94
C GLU A 66 14.42 -1.90 7.76
N ASP A 67 13.88 -1.89 6.53
CA ASP A 67 14.64 -2.22 5.32
C ASP A 67 15.70 -1.16 5.03
N SER A 68 15.41 0.12 5.29
CA SER A 68 16.39 1.22 5.16
C SER A 68 17.54 1.07 6.14
N LEU A 69 17.25 0.72 7.41
CA LEU A 69 18.27 0.48 8.43
C LEU A 69 19.18 -0.70 8.06
N ARG A 70 18.60 -1.81 7.60
CA ARG A 70 19.37 -2.96 7.11
C ARG A 70 20.27 -2.60 5.94
N LEU A 71 19.78 -1.79 5.01
CA LEU A 71 20.58 -1.34 3.87
C LEU A 71 21.78 -0.49 4.34
N ILE A 72 21.56 0.42 5.29
CA ILE A 72 22.61 1.24 5.88
C ILE A 72 23.64 0.37 6.58
N GLU A 73 23.23 -0.60 7.39
CA GLU A 73 24.14 -1.53 8.08
C GLU A 73 24.99 -2.34 7.11
N MET A 74 24.39 -2.80 6.00
CA MET A 74 25.09 -3.53 4.95
C MET A 74 26.14 -2.65 4.27
N ILE A 75 25.78 -1.43 3.86
CA ILE A 75 26.71 -0.49 3.21
C ILE A 75 27.83 -0.08 4.18
N ALA A 76 27.50 0.17 5.44
CA ALA A 76 28.46 0.53 6.48
C ALA A 76 29.50 -0.57 6.75
N ARG A 77 29.11 -1.84 6.58
CA ARG A 77 30.02 -2.98 6.74
C ARG A 77 31.05 -3.08 5.62
N ASP A 78 30.67 -2.71 4.40
CA ASP A 78 31.50 -2.84 3.20
C ASP A 78 32.34 -1.59 2.88
N LEU A 79 32.23 -0.55 3.71
CA LEU A 79 33.07 0.65 3.59
C LEU A 79 34.51 0.34 4.06
N PRO A 80 35.54 0.62 3.25
CA PRO A 80 36.94 0.48 3.68
C PRO A 80 37.22 1.45 4.84
N ARG A 81 37.88 0.92 5.88
CA ARG A 81 38.28 1.70 7.06
C ARG A 81 39.39 2.70 6.75
#